data_AF-A0A1B9R2H2-F1
#
_entry.id   AF-A0A1B9R2H2-F1
#
_cell.length_a   1.000
_cell.length_b   1.000
_cell.length_c   1.000
_cell.angle_alpha   90.00
_cell.angle_beta   90.00
_cell.angle_gamma   90.00
#
_symmetry.space_group_name_H-M   'P 1'
#
loop_
_entity.id
_entity.type
_entity.pdbx_description
1 polymer ?
#
loop_
_entity_poly.entity_id
_entity_poly.type
_entity_poly.pdbx_seq_one_letter_code
_entity_poly.pdbx_strand_id
1 'polypeptide(L)'
;MIIFRRLISFIFTVLLLAGCSTLPESQTSVEWQAHLDKLRSITQYKTIGKLGYISPEQRQSLNFQWKHTPVLEQLRLTTFIGQTVLNLSITESGSVVNTYDNQTLSHQSADVLIEQLTGLTIPIEQLEDWLL
;
A
#
# COMPACT_ATOMS: atom_id res chain seq x y z
N MET A 1 61.42 18.83 0.61
CA MET A 1 60.67 18.81 -0.67
C MET A 1 59.59 17.72 -0.76
N ILE A 2 59.80 16.51 -0.20
CA ILE A 2 58.87 15.36 -0.31
C ILE A 2 57.57 15.55 0.52
N ILE A 3 57.64 16.16 1.70
CA ILE A 3 56.49 16.40 2.59
C ILE A 3 55.48 17.39 1.96
N PHE A 4 55.98 18.46 1.33
CA PHE A 4 55.15 19.46 0.64
C PHE A 4 54.37 18.85 -0.54
N ARG A 5 54.99 17.92 -1.30
CA ARG A 5 54.35 17.22 -2.41
C ARG A 5 53.25 16.25 -1.95
N ARG A 6 53.42 15.61 -0.78
CA ARG A 6 52.37 14.76 -0.18
C ARG A 6 51.21 15.57 0.36
N LEU A 7 51.47 16.75 0.93
CA LEU A 7 50.43 17.64 1.43
C LEU A 7 49.53 18.15 0.29
N ILE A 8 50.13 18.54 -0.84
CA ILE A 8 49.41 18.96 -2.05
C ILE A 8 48.55 17.82 -2.62
N SER A 9 49.09 16.60 -2.67
CA SER A 9 48.34 15.44 -3.14
C SER A 9 47.14 15.13 -2.23
N PHE A 10 47.31 15.27 -0.91
CA PHE A 10 46.24 15.02 0.05
C PHE A 10 45.13 16.08 -0.04
N ILE A 11 45.51 17.34 -0.19
CA ILE A 11 44.56 18.45 -0.41
C ILE A 11 43.77 18.24 -1.72
N PHE A 12 44.44 17.82 -2.78
CA PHE A 12 43.78 17.57 -4.07
C PHE A 12 42.79 16.39 -3.99
N THR A 13 43.14 15.32 -3.27
CA THR A 13 42.22 14.20 -3.02
C THR A 13 41.01 14.65 -2.20
N VAL A 14 41.20 15.42 -1.12
CA VAL A 14 40.07 15.93 -0.30
C VAL A 14 39.15 16.84 -1.12
N LEU A 15 39.71 17.65 -2.03
CA LEU A 15 38.92 18.51 -2.93
C LEU A 15 38.07 17.71 -3.92
N LEU A 16 38.58 16.56 -4.40
CA LEU A 16 37.84 15.67 -5.30
C LEU A 16 36.72 14.90 -4.60
N LEU A 17 36.79 14.69 -3.27
CA LEU A 17 35.72 14.05 -2.50
C LEU A 17 34.60 15.04 -2.09
N ALA A 18 34.77 16.36 -2.28
CA ALA A 18 33.77 17.38 -1.94
C ALA A 18 32.66 17.54 -2.99
N GLY A 19 32.30 16.46 -3.70
CA GLY A 19 31.16 16.41 -4.60
C GLY A 19 29.85 16.24 -3.83
N CYS A 20 29.38 17.29 -3.16
CA CYS A 20 28.03 17.32 -2.61
C CYS A 20 27.02 17.37 -3.76
N SER A 21 26.44 16.22 -4.12
CA SER A 21 25.18 16.20 -4.86
C SER A 21 24.07 16.58 -3.89
N THR A 22 23.77 17.88 -3.80
CA THR A 22 22.55 18.34 -3.14
C THR A 22 21.40 18.01 -4.08
N LEU A 23 20.50 17.12 -3.65
CA LEU A 23 19.27 16.90 -4.41
C LEU A 23 18.55 18.25 -4.54
N PRO A 24 18.18 18.68 -5.76
CA PRO A 24 17.35 19.86 -5.93
C PRO A 24 16.05 19.62 -5.17
N GLU A 25 15.62 20.62 -4.40
CA GLU A 25 14.37 20.59 -3.66
C GLU A 25 13.24 20.28 -4.66
N SER A 26 12.57 19.13 -4.47
CA SER A 26 11.50 18.70 -5.36
C SER A 26 10.35 19.69 -5.21
N GLN A 27 10.25 20.62 -6.15
CA GLN A 27 9.12 21.54 -6.22
C GLN A 27 7.89 20.70 -6.50
N THR A 28 7.16 20.41 -5.43
CA THR A 28 5.86 19.75 -5.52
C THR A 28 4.96 20.71 -6.27
N SER A 29 4.50 20.33 -7.46
CA SER A 29 3.75 21.23 -8.31
C SER A 29 2.46 21.66 -7.60
N VAL A 30 2.03 22.91 -7.79
CA VAL A 30 0.79 23.42 -7.18
C VAL A 30 -0.40 22.54 -7.60
N GLU A 31 -0.35 22.01 -8.82
CA GLU A 31 -1.32 21.07 -9.38
C GLU A 31 -1.38 19.75 -8.60
N TRP A 32 -0.23 19.21 -8.17
CA TRP A 32 -0.18 18.00 -7.36
C TRP A 32 -0.79 18.23 -5.98
N GLN A 33 -0.47 19.35 -5.33
CA GLN A 33 -1.03 19.66 -4.03
C GLN A 33 -2.55 19.83 -4.10
N ALA A 34 -3.04 20.57 -5.10
CA ALA A 34 -4.48 20.75 -5.34
C ALA A 34 -5.18 19.42 -5.66
N HIS A 35 -4.51 18.52 -6.38
CA HIS A 35 -5.01 17.17 -6.63
C HIS A 35 -5.14 16.37 -5.32
N LEU A 36 -4.10 16.37 -4.48
CA LEU A 36 -4.14 15.71 -3.17
C LEU A 36 -5.24 16.28 -2.26
N ASP A 37 -5.46 17.59 -2.27
CA ASP A 37 -6.56 18.21 -1.51
C ASP A 37 -7.93 17.71 -2.02
N LYS A 38 -8.08 17.54 -3.34
CA LYS A 38 -9.29 16.98 -3.93
C LYS A 38 -9.49 15.51 -3.54
N LEU A 39 -8.45 14.69 -3.56
CA LEU A 39 -8.52 13.29 -3.12
C LEU A 39 -8.90 13.19 -1.65
N ARG A 40 -8.28 13.99 -0.78
CA ARG A 40 -8.60 14.05 0.66
C ARG A 40 -10.03 14.47 0.97
N SER A 41 -10.72 15.14 0.04
CA SER A 41 -12.15 15.48 0.20
C SER A 41 -13.10 14.29 -0.03
N ILE A 42 -12.60 13.20 -0.63
CA ILE A 42 -13.38 11.99 -0.89
C ILE A 42 -13.37 11.13 0.38
N THR A 43 -14.43 11.24 1.17
CA THR A 43 -14.59 10.48 2.43
C THR A 43 -15.35 9.17 2.25
N GLN A 44 -15.94 8.96 1.09
CA GLN A 44 -16.76 7.78 0.78
C GLN A 44 -16.57 7.42 -0.68
N TYR A 45 -16.33 6.14 -0.94
CA TYR A 45 -16.22 5.64 -2.30
C TYR A 45 -16.66 4.19 -2.40
N LYS A 46 -16.96 3.79 -3.62
CA LYS A 46 -17.23 2.40 -3.97
C LYS A 46 -16.50 2.08 -5.25
N THR A 47 -15.70 1.02 -5.22
CA THR A 47 -14.96 0.54 -6.38
C THR A 47 -15.28 -0.92 -6.64
N ILE A 48 -15.29 -1.29 -7.92
CA ILE A 48 -15.50 -2.65 -8.38
C ILE A 48 -14.43 -2.90 -9.43
N GLY A 49 -13.74 -4.03 -9.33
CA GLY A 49 -12.66 -4.32 -10.26
C GLY A 49 -12.19 -5.76 -10.20
N LYS A 50 -11.03 -5.98 -10.80
CA LYS A 50 -10.33 -7.26 -10.80
C LYS A 50 -8.99 -7.10 -10.08
N LEU A 51 -8.66 -8.08 -9.26
CA LEU A 51 -7.40 -8.21 -8.55
C LEU A 51 -6.66 -9.42 -9.10
N GLY A 52 -5.50 -9.17 -9.71
CA GLY A 52 -4.54 -10.21 -10.05
C GLY A 52 -3.50 -10.33 -8.95
N TYR A 53 -3.44 -11.46 -8.28
CA TYR A 53 -2.42 -11.76 -7.29
C TYR A 53 -1.39 -12.73 -7.86
N ILE A 54 -0.11 -12.41 -7.73
CA ILE A 54 0.99 -13.23 -8.23
C ILE A 54 2.04 -13.31 -7.13
N SER A 55 2.33 -14.53 -6.69
CA SER A 55 3.41 -14.90 -5.77
C SER A 55 4.16 -16.11 -6.32
N PRO A 56 5.34 -16.47 -5.78
CA PRO A 56 6.01 -17.73 -6.12
C PRO A 56 5.13 -18.97 -5.88
N GLU A 57 4.30 -18.93 -4.84
CA GLU A 57 3.48 -20.06 -4.38
C GLU A 57 2.17 -20.17 -5.17
N GLN A 58 1.58 -19.04 -5.58
CA GLN A 58 0.27 -19.03 -6.22
C GLN A 58 0.00 -17.82 -7.13
N ARG A 59 -0.89 -18.02 -8.10
CA ARG A 59 -1.46 -16.98 -8.96
C ARG A 59 -2.97 -17.05 -8.94
N GLN A 60 -3.62 -15.97 -8.54
CA GLN A 60 -5.08 -15.89 -8.40
C GLN A 60 -5.63 -14.70 -9.18
N SER A 61 -6.82 -14.88 -9.75
CA SER A 61 -7.59 -13.81 -10.38
C SER A 61 -8.93 -13.72 -9.67
N LEU A 62 -9.14 -12.61 -8.97
CA LEU A 62 -10.32 -12.35 -8.15
C LEU A 62 -11.04 -11.12 -8.70
N ASN A 63 -12.35 -11.07 -8.50
CA ASN A 63 -13.07 -9.81 -8.58
C ASN A 63 -13.16 -9.23 -7.18
N PHE A 64 -13.09 -7.91 -7.06
CA PHE A 64 -13.28 -7.23 -5.79
C PHE A 64 -14.42 -6.23 -5.86
N GLN A 65 -15.08 -6.03 -4.73
CA GLN A 65 -15.98 -4.93 -4.50
C GLN A 65 -15.59 -4.30 -3.17
N TRP A 66 -15.16 -3.04 -3.23
CA TRP A 66 -14.75 -2.27 -2.07
C TRP A 66 -15.76 -1.15 -1.83
N LYS A 67 -16.20 -1.00 -0.59
CA LYS A 67 -16.95 0.18 -0.14
C LYS A 67 -16.23 0.76 1.06
N HIS A 68 -15.91 2.03 0.99
CA HIS A 68 -15.27 2.74 2.07
C HIS A 68 -16.19 3.87 2.56
N THR A 69 -16.28 3.98 3.88
CA THR A 69 -16.90 5.09 4.61
C THR A 69 -16.09 5.37 5.88
N PRO A 70 -16.21 6.54 6.52
CA PRO A 70 -15.40 6.89 7.69
C PRO A 70 -15.54 5.95 8.90
N VAL A 71 -16.59 5.12 8.95
CA VAL A 71 -16.89 4.23 10.09
C VAL A 71 -16.85 2.75 9.73
N LEU A 72 -16.87 2.43 8.44
CA LEU A 72 -17.02 1.08 7.96
C LEU A 72 -16.38 0.95 6.58
N GLU A 73 -15.49 -0.01 6.49
CA GLU A 73 -14.93 -0.49 5.25
C GLU A 73 -15.39 -1.92 4.98
N GLN A 74 -15.80 -2.18 3.74
CA GLN A 74 -16.27 -3.50 3.31
C GLN A 74 -15.53 -3.93 2.07
N LEU A 75 -14.87 -5.08 2.15
CA LEU A 75 -14.18 -5.70 1.04
C LEU A 75 -14.76 -7.08 0.77
N ARG A 76 -15.30 -7.26 -0.43
CA ARG A 76 -15.73 -8.57 -0.91
C ARG A 76 -14.86 -9.03 -2.05
N LEU A 77 -14.27 -10.21 -1.91
CA LEU A 77 -13.52 -10.90 -2.96
C LEU A 77 -14.35 -12.06 -3.49
N THR A 78 -14.40 -12.23 -4.80
CA THR A 78 -15.07 -13.36 -5.46
C THR A 78 -14.20 -13.96 -6.55
N THR A 79 -14.39 -15.24 -6.83
CA THR A 79 -13.78 -15.92 -7.98
C THR A 79 -14.44 -15.46 -9.29
N PHE A 80 -13.87 -15.85 -10.43
CA PHE A 80 -14.43 -15.52 -11.74
C PHE A 80 -15.84 -16.08 -11.99
N ILE A 81 -16.20 -17.19 -11.32
CA ILE A 81 -17.55 -17.80 -11.38
C ILE A 81 -18.52 -17.21 -10.33
N GLY A 82 -18.10 -16.22 -9.55
CA GLY A 82 -18.97 -15.53 -8.59
C GLY A 82 -19.04 -16.16 -7.19
N GLN A 83 -18.25 -17.19 -6.91
CA GLN A 83 -18.12 -17.70 -5.54
C GLN A 83 -17.39 -16.64 -4.70
N THR A 84 -17.97 -16.22 -3.57
CA THR A 84 -17.26 -15.38 -2.58
C THR A 84 -16.07 -16.14 -2.01
N VAL A 85 -14.93 -15.49 -1.88
CA VAL A 85 -13.74 -16.04 -1.22
C VAL A 85 -13.61 -15.42 0.17
N LEU A 86 -13.97 -14.14 0.27
CA LEU A 86 -13.86 -13.34 1.47
C LEU A 86 -14.97 -12.29 1.47
N ASN A 87 -15.59 -12.07 2.63
CA ASN A 87 -16.47 -10.94 2.88
C ASN A 87 -16.06 -10.27 4.20
N LEU A 88 -15.19 -9.28 4.08
CA LEU A 88 -14.52 -8.60 5.17
C LEU A 88 -15.25 -7.29 5.50
N SER A 89 -15.40 -7.01 6.79
CA SER A 89 -15.83 -5.72 7.31
C SER A 89 -14.80 -5.21 8.31
N ILE A 90 -14.36 -3.97 8.15
CA ILE A 90 -13.35 -3.32 8.99
C ILE A 90 -14.02 -2.10 9.64
N THR A 91 -13.83 -1.96 10.93
CA THR A 91 -14.31 -0.84 11.75
C THR A 91 -13.19 -0.40 12.69
N GLU A 92 -13.39 0.69 13.43
CA GLU A 92 -12.45 1.10 14.49
C GLU A 92 -12.20 0.01 15.54
N SER A 93 -13.16 -0.90 15.74
CA SER A 93 -13.04 -2.02 16.69
C SER A 93 -12.25 -3.21 16.16
N GLY A 94 -11.81 -3.16 14.90
CA GLY A 94 -11.10 -4.24 14.22
C GLY A 94 -11.85 -4.80 13.02
N SER A 95 -11.39 -5.95 12.54
CA SER A 95 -11.83 -6.61 11.33
C SER A 95 -12.61 -7.88 11.62
N VAL A 96 -13.64 -8.14 10.81
CA VAL A 96 -14.53 -9.29 10.94
C VAL A 96 -14.80 -9.90 9.58
N VAL A 97 -14.77 -11.23 9.49
CA VAL A 97 -15.20 -12.01 8.33
C VAL A 97 -16.27 -13.00 8.73
N ASN A 98 -17.33 -13.07 7.93
CA ASN A 98 -18.33 -14.13 8.02
C ASN A 98 -18.03 -15.17 6.94
N THR A 99 -17.70 -16.39 7.37
CA THR A 99 -17.38 -17.51 6.49
C THR A 99 -18.66 -18.25 6.05
N TYR A 100 -18.54 -19.13 5.05
CA TYR A 100 -19.67 -19.88 4.51
C TYR A 100 -20.28 -20.91 5.45
N ASP A 101 -19.47 -21.45 6.35
CA ASP A 101 -19.88 -22.36 7.40
C ASP A 101 -20.46 -21.63 8.61
N ASN A 102 -20.84 -20.36 8.44
CA ASN A 102 -21.52 -19.54 9.42
C ASN A 102 -20.66 -19.25 10.66
N GLN A 103 -19.33 -19.28 10.51
CA GLN A 103 -18.40 -18.82 11.54
C GLN A 103 -18.13 -17.32 11.36
N THR A 104 -17.94 -16.64 12.48
CA THR A 104 -17.49 -15.25 12.50
C THR A 104 -16.06 -15.25 13.04
N LEU A 105 -15.13 -14.88 12.18
CA LEU A 105 -13.72 -14.70 12.54
C LEU A 105 -13.46 -13.22 12.72
N SER A 106 -12.76 -12.86 13.79
CA SER A 106 -12.36 -11.49 14.06
C SER A 106 -10.88 -11.40 14.37
N HIS A 107 -10.29 -10.28 13.99
CA HIS A 107 -8.90 -9.96 14.27
C HIS A 107 -8.70 -8.44 14.22
N GLN A 108 -7.66 -7.94 14.89
CA GLN A 108 -7.38 -6.50 14.87
C GLN A 108 -6.94 -6.00 13.49
N SER A 109 -6.20 -6.85 12.76
CA SER A 109 -5.70 -6.57 11.42
C SER A 109 -6.45 -7.38 10.36
N ALA A 110 -6.91 -6.70 9.33
CA ALA A 110 -7.57 -7.26 8.15
C ALA A 110 -6.67 -8.22 7.37
N ASP A 111 -5.40 -7.86 7.22
CA ASP A 111 -4.41 -8.59 6.43
C ASP A 111 -4.25 -10.03 6.94
N VAL A 112 -4.26 -10.20 8.26
CA VAL A 112 -4.18 -11.52 8.92
C VAL A 112 -5.40 -12.38 8.56
N LEU A 113 -6.61 -11.82 8.58
CA LEU A 113 -7.82 -12.59 8.22
C LEU A 113 -7.80 -12.99 6.74
N ILE A 114 -7.31 -12.11 5.87
CA ILE A 114 -7.19 -12.38 4.44
C ILE A 114 -6.19 -13.51 4.21
N GLU A 115 -5.02 -13.43 4.83
CA GLU A 115 -4.00 -14.46 4.72
C GLU A 115 -4.50 -15.81 5.26
N GLN A 116 -5.15 -15.83 6.42
CA GLN A 116 -5.69 -17.05 7.01
C GLN A 116 -6.75 -17.73 6.14
N LEU A 117 -7.62 -16.94 5.50
CA LEU A 117 -8.76 -17.47 4.74
C LEU A 117 -8.44 -17.74 3.26
N THR A 118 -7.48 -17.03 2.69
CA THR A 118 -7.19 -17.08 1.25
C THR A 118 -5.78 -17.56 0.94
N GLY A 119 -4.88 -17.56 1.92
CA GLY A 119 -3.44 -17.77 1.75
C GLY A 119 -2.74 -16.60 1.05
N LEU A 120 -3.44 -15.51 0.75
CA LEU A 120 -2.90 -14.35 0.05
C LEU A 120 -2.45 -13.31 1.06
N THR A 121 -1.19 -12.88 0.97
CA THR A 121 -0.70 -11.72 1.73
C THR A 121 -1.03 -10.45 0.95
N ILE A 122 -2.11 -9.77 1.35
CA ILE A 122 -2.59 -8.54 0.70
C ILE A 122 -2.59 -7.41 1.74
N PRO A 123 -1.84 -6.31 1.51
CA PRO A 123 -1.76 -5.19 2.46
C PRO A 123 -2.97 -4.25 2.29
N ILE A 124 -4.12 -4.58 2.87
CA ILE A 124 -5.36 -3.81 2.66
C ILE A 124 -5.25 -2.41 3.26
N GLU A 125 -4.66 -2.29 4.45
CA GLU A 125 -4.51 -1.01 5.13
C GLU A 125 -3.74 0.03 4.29
N GLN A 126 -2.78 -0.40 3.47
CA GLN A 126 -2.05 0.52 2.57
C GLN A 126 -2.70 0.67 1.19
N LEU A 127 -3.46 -0.33 0.74
CA LEU A 127 -4.15 -0.27 -0.54
C LEU A 127 -5.29 0.74 -0.56
N GLU A 128 -5.85 1.07 0.60
CA GLU A 128 -6.86 2.12 0.76
C GLU A 128 -6.36 3.45 0.17
N ASP A 129 -5.15 3.87 0.57
CA ASP A 129 -4.51 5.10 0.09
C ASP A 129 -4.17 5.06 -1.41
N TRP A 130 -3.93 3.88 -1.98
CA TRP A 130 -3.58 3.74 -3.40
C TRP A 130 -4.80 3.73 -4.32
N LEU A 131 -5.98 3.47 -3.76
CA LEU A 131 -7.23 3.40 -4.52
C LEU A 131 -7.81 4.77 -4.85
N LEU A 132 -7.41 5.81 -4.11
CA LEU A 132 -7.85 7.19 -4.29
C LEU A 132 -6.83 8.03 -5.05
#